data_AF-A0A650A351-F1
#
_entry.id   AF-A0A650A351-F1
#
_cell.length_a   1.000
_cell.length_b   1.000
_cell.length_c   1.000
_cell.angle_alpha   90.00
_cell.angle_beta   90.00
_cell.angle_gamma   90.00
#
_symmetry.space_group_name_H-M   'P 1'
#
loop_
_entity.id
_entity.type
_entity.pdbx_description
1 polymer ?
#
loop_
_entity_poly.entity_id
_entity_poly.type
_entity_poly.pdbx_seq_one_letter_code
_entity_poly.pdbx_strand_id
1 'polypeptide(L)'
;MLDTPLQLIDLETLRIVRQVSEVIPMLLGLAISYFAYTAYRQNQSRPMLYIAVGFVLVLFVQLPLSLILLYLLDFPTPVLNTIVQIPEFVGLGLILYGLWVPRRD
;
A
#
# COMPACT_ATOMS: atom_id res chain seq x y z
N MET A 1 27.45 13.25 -28.95
CA MET A 1 28.08 12.79 -27.69
C MET A 1 28.33 14.03 -26.85
N LEU A 2 27.30 14.50 -26.16
CA LEU A 2 27.35 15.61 -25.21
C LEU A 2 26.50 15.13 -24.03
N ASP A 3 27.13 14.35 -23.16
CA ASP A 3 26.55 13.95 -21.88
C ASP A 3 26.52 15.20 -21.00
N THR A 4 25.40 15.91 -21.03
CA THR A 4 25.21 17.16 -20.29
C THR A 4 24.94 16.83 -18.82
N PRO A 5 25.82 17.22 -17.88
CA PRO A 5 25.65 16.92 -16.44
C PRO A 5 24.35 17.51 -15.86
N LEU A 6 23.78 18.52 -16.51
CA LEU A 6 22.49 19.12 -16.17
C LEU A 6 21.31 18.14 -16.33
N GLN A 7 21.37 17.22 -17.29
CA GLN A 7 20.28 16.29 -17.55
C GLN A 7 20.23 15.14 -16.53
N LEU A 8 21.39 14.74 -15.99
CA LEU A 8 21.50 13.79 -14.88
C LEU A 8 20.96 14.38 -13.58
N ILE A 9 21.29 15.64 -13.27
CA ILE A 9 20.86 16.31 -12.03
C ILE A 9 19.34 16.51 -12.00
N ASP A 10 18.74 16.92 -13.12
CA ASP A 10 17.29 17.15 -13.18
C ASP A 10 16.51 15.83 -13.11
N LEU A 11 16.97 14.78 -13.79
CA LEU A 11 16.38 13.43 -13.66
C LEU A 11 16.55 12.84 -12.27
N GLU A 12 17.73 13.00 -11.64
CA GLU A 12 17.99 12.49 -10.30
C GLU A 12 17.15 13.23 -9.26
N THR A 13 17.04 14.55 -9.37
CA THR A 13 16.19 15.37 -8.50
C THR A 13 14.72 15.03 -8.69
N LEU A 14 14.25 14.91 -9.94
CA LEU A 14 12.87 14.49 -10.24
C LEU A 14 12.58 13.07 -9.71
N ARG A 15 13.55 12.15 -9.84
CA ARG A 15 13.43 10.79 -9.32
C ARG A 15 13.35 10.77 -7.80
N ILE A 16 14.21 11.52 -7.12
CA ILE A 16 14.22 11.62 -5.65
C ILE A 16 12.94 12.31 -5.17
N VAL A 17 12.54 13.43 -5.79
CA VAL A 17 11.31 14.14 -5.44
C VAL A 17 10.10 13.23 -5.62
N ARG A 18 10.03 12.49 -6.73
CA ARG A 18 8.97 11.51 -6.95
C ARG A 18 8.98 10.41 -5.90
N GLN A 19 10.15 9.83 -5.64
CA GLN A 19 10.29 8.76 -4.67
C GLN A 19 9.91 9.22 -3.25
N VAL A 20 10.33 10.42 -2.84
CA VAL A 20 9.95 11.03 -1.56
C VAL A 20 8.46 11.38 -1.53
N SER A 21 7.89 11.82 -2.66
CA SER A 21 6.46 12.10 -2.77
C SER A 21 5.60 10.84 -2.61
N GLU A 22 6.13 9.67 -2.97
CA GLU A 22 5.47 8.37 -2.76
C GLU A 22 5.53 7.91 -1.30
N VAL A 23 6.50 8.39 -0.51
CA VAL A 23 6.58 8.09 0.94
C VAL A 23 5.46 8.77 1.72
N ILE A 24 5.05 9.98 1.32
CA ILE A 24 3.98 10.73 1.99
C ILE A 24 2.65 9.95 2.03
N PRO A 25 2.08 9.45 0.91
CA PRO A 25 0.86 8.66 0.93
C PRO A 25 1.05 7.32 1.64
N MET A 26 2.24 6.73 1.63
CA MET A 26 2.54 5.53 2.42
C MET A 26 2.41 5.80 3.93
N LEU A 27 2.99 6.90 4.42
CA LEU A 27 2.89 7.31 5.83
C LEU A 27 1.46 7.69 6.21
N LEU A 28 0.76 8.43 5.35
CA LEU A 28 -0.65 8.77 5.56
C LEU A 28 -1.51 7.50 5.62
N GLY A 29 -1.25 6.55 4.74
CA GLY A 29 -1.93 5.27 4.73
C GLY A 29 -1.67 4.42 5.97
N LEU A 30 -0.43 4.41 6.50
CA LEU A 30 -0.11 3.83 7.80
C LEU A 30 -0.90 4.52 8.92
N ALA A 31 -0.93 5.86 8.91
CA ALA A 31 -1.66 6.63 9.93
C ALA A 31 -3.16 6.33 9.89
N ILE A 32 -3.77 6.29 8.70
CA ILE A 32 -5.18 5.93 8.50
C ILE A 32 -5.45 4.50 9.02
N SER A 33 -4.58 3.55 8.69
CA SER A 33 -4.68 2.18 9.20
C SER A 33 -4.59 2.11 10.73
N TYR A 34 -3.67 2.86 11.33
CA TYR A 34 -3.51 2.94 12.78
C TYR A 34 -4.74 3.58 13.45
N PHE A 35 -5.29 4.65 12.88
CA PHE A 35 -6.54 5.26 13.36
C PHE A 35 -7.72 4.31 13.23
N ALA A 36 -7.85 3.59 12.11
CA ALA A 36 -8.91 2.59 11.91
C ALA A 36 -8.82 1.46 12.94
N TYR A 37 -7.62 0.95 13.22
CA TYR A 37 -7.39 -0.05 14.26
C TYR A 37 -7.71 0.48 15.66
N THR A 38 -7.27 1.69 15.97
CA THR A 38 -7.52 2.33 17.26
C THR A 38 -9.01 2.57 17.49
N ALA A 39 -9.72 3.03 16.46
CA ALA A 39 -11.16 3.26 16.51
C ALA A 39 -11.95 1.94 16.53
N TYR A 40 -11.46 0.87 15.91
CA TYR A 40 -12.01 -0.48 16.14
C TYR A 40 -11.91 -0.89 17.61
N ARG A 41 -10.73 -0.70 18.21
CA ARG A 41 -10.48 -1.07 19.61
C ARG A 41 -11.36 -0.26 20.58
N GLN A 42 -11.64 1.01 20.27
CA GLN A 42 -12.43 1.90 21.11
C GLN A 42 -13.94 1.74 20.92
N ASN A 43 -14.44 1.60 19.68
CA ASN A 43 -15.88 1.59 19.39
C ASN A 43 -16.49 0.20 19.12
N GLN A 44 -15.72 -0.90 19.20
CA GLN A 44 -16.18 -2.29 19.02
C GLN A 44 -16.98 -2.55 17.73
N SER A 45 -16.84 -1.67 16.73
CA SER A 45 -17.60 -1.78 15.49
C SER A 45 -16.88 -2.77 14.57
N ARG A 46 -17.41 -3.99 14.48
CA ARG A 46 -16.95 -5.05 13.56
C ARG A 46 -16.66 -4.56 12.11
N PRO A 47 -17.41 -3.60 11.53
CA PRO A 47 -17.11 -3.08 10.19
C PRO A 47 -15.73 -2.41 10.09
N MET A 48 -15.25 -1.82 11.18
CA MET A 48 -14.01 -1.04 11.20
C MET A 48 -12.74 -1.93 11.15
N LEU A 49 -12.84 -3.19 11.61
CA LEU A 49 -11.78 -4.18 11.41
C LEU A 49 -11.55 -4.49 9.94
N TYR A 50 -12.63 -4.71 9.18
CA TYR A 50 -12.51 -5.05 7.76
C TYR A 50 -11.83 -3.93 6.98
N ILE A 51 -12.16 -2.67 7.31
CA ILE A 51 -11.48 -1.49 6.74
C ILE A 51 -10.00 -1.46 7.14
N ALA A 52 -9.69 -1.65 8.43
CA ALA A 52 -8.31 -1.63 8.91
C ALA A 52 -7.46 -2.74 8.26
N VAL A 53 -7.95 -3.98 8.25
CA VAL A 53 -7.27 -5.13 7.65
C VAL A 53 -7.12 -4.93 6.14
N GLY A 54 -8.14 -4.39 5.47
CA GLY A 54 -8.07 -4.08 4.04
C GLY A 54 -7.03 -3.01 3.72
N PHE A 55 -6.90 -1.97 4.54
CA PHE A 55 -5.85 -0.96 4.42
C PHE A 55 -4.44 -1.53 4.64
N VAL A 56 -4.27 -2.39 5.66
CA VAL A 56 -3.00 -3.10 5.90
C VAL A 56 -2.66 -3.98 4.71
N LEU A 57 -3.63 -4.73 4.16
CA LEU A 57 -3.41 -5.54 2.98
C LEU A 57 -2.92 -4.69 1.81
N VAL A 58 -3.68 -3.66 1.41
CA VAL A 58 -3.38 -2.85 0.22
C VAL A 58 -2.06 -2.08 0.33
N LEU A 59 -1.69 -1.60 1.52
CA LEU A 59 -0.54 -0.71 1.67
C LEU A 59 0.71 -1.39 2.22
N PHE A 60 0.52 -2.33 3.14
CA PHE A 60 1.62 -2.94 3.90
C PHE A 60 1.98 -4.33 3.42
N VAL A 61 1.08 -5.06 2.76
CA VAL A 61 1.38 -6.43 2.32
C VAL A 61 2.06 -6.44 0.96
N GLN A 62 1.70 -5.55 0.02
CA GLN A 62 2.32 -5.53 -1.31
C GLN A 62 3.85 -5.42 -1.29
N LEU A 63 4.41 -4.47 -0.53
CA LEU A 63 5.85 -4.21 -0.51
C LEU A 63 6.68 -5.41 0.01
N PRO A 64 6.43 -5.94 1.23
CA PRO A 64 7.17 -7.08 1.74
C PRO A 64 6.90 -8.34 0.92
N LEU A 65 5.68 -8.55 0.41
CA LEU A 65 5.37 -9.71 -0.42
C LEU A 65 6.15 -9.67 -1.74
N SER A 66 6.21 -8.50 -2.38
CA SER A 66 7.02 -8.28 -3.58
C SER A 66 8.51 -8.53 -3.31
N LEU A 67 9.04 -7.99 -2.21
CA LEU A 67 10.44 -8.20 -1.82
C LEU A 67 10.75 -9.67 -1.55
N ILE A 68 9.88 -10.39 -0.83
CA ILE A 68 10.07 -11.81 -0.53
C ILE A 68 10.04 -12.64 -1.81
N LEU A 69 9.05 -12.46 -2.70
CA LEU A 69 8.99 -13.26 -3.92
C LEU A 69 10.15 -12.96 -4.88
N LEU A 70 10.61 -11.71 -4.94
CA LEU A 70 11.75 -11.32 -5.78
C LEU A 70 13.06 -11.89 -5.24
N TYR A 71 13.35 -11.73 -3.94
CA TYR A 71 14.64 -12.11 -3.35
C TYR A 71 14.73 -13.58 -2.93
N LEU A 72 13.62 -14.23 -2.60
CA LEU A 72 13.63 -15.61 -2.07
C LEU A 72 13.33 -16.65 -3.14
N LEU A 73 12.45 -16.33 -4.10
CA LEU A 73 11.97 -17.27 -5.11
C LEU A 73 12.41 -16.92 -6.55
N ASP A 74 13.14 -15.81 -6.76
CA ASP A 74 13.65 -15.35 -8.07
C ASP A 74 12.58 -15.38 -9.19
N PHE A 75 11.33 -15.07 -8.85
CA PHE A 75 10.26 -15.09 -9.84
C PHE A 75 10.44 -13.98 -10.89
N PRO A 76 10.07 -14.24 -12.16
CA PRO A 76 10.03 -13.21 -13.17
C PRO A 76 9.02 -12.11 -12.80
N THR A 77 9.41 -10.85 -13.01
CA THR A 77 8.62 -9.65 -12.67
C THR A 77 7.15 -9.66 -13.11
N PRO A 78 6.75 -10.19 -14.29
CA PRO A 78 5.33 -10.27 -14.61
C PRO A 78 4.52 -11.18 -13.68
N VAL A 79 5.09 -12.30 -13.22
CA VAL A 79 4.41 -13.23 -12.29
C VAL A 79 4.30 -12.61 -10.89
N LEU A 80 5.34 -11.88 -10.46
CA LEU A 80 5.33 -11.11 -9.22
C LEU A 80 4.15 -10.15 -9.16
N ASN A 81 3.98 -9.34 -10.20
CA ASN A 81 2.90 -8.35 -10.26
C ASN A 81 1.52 -9.00 -10.13
N THR A 82 1.29 -10.14 -10.79
CA THR A 82 0.01 -10.86 -10.68
C THR A 82 -0.25 -11.36 -9.26
N ILE A 83 0.76 -11.94 -8.60
CA ILE A 83 0.59 -12.48 -7.23
C ILE A 83 0.38 -11.34 -6.22
N VAL A 84 1.16 -10.27 -6.35
CA VAL A 84 1.09 -9.08 -5.48
C VAL A 84 -0.25 -8.34 -5.65
N GLN A 85 -0.93 -8.50 -6.79
CA GLN A 85 -2.24 -7.89 -7.05
C GLN A 85 -3.40 -8.60 -6.31
N ILE A 86 -3.28 -9.90 -6.00
CA ILE A 86 -4.33 -10.65 -5.29
C ILE A 86 -4.67 -10.03 -3.92
N PRO A 87 -3.71 -9.80 -3.01
CA PRO A 87 -4.00 -9.18 -1.72
C PRO A 87 -4.54 -7.75 -1.86
N GLU A 88 -4.21 -7.05 -2.95
CA GLU A 88 -4.80 -5.75 -3.27
C GLU A 88 -6.31 -5.86 -3.46
N PHE A 89 -6.75 -6.76 -4.34
CA PHE A 89 -8.16 -6.98 -4.61
C PHE A 89 -8.91 -7.45 -3.35
N VAL A 90 -8.30 -8.33 -2.57
CA VAL A 90 -8.85 -8.80 -1.30
C VAL A 90 -8.98 -7.63 -0.31
N GLY A 91 -7.95 -6.79 -0.20
CA GLY A 91 -7.96 -5.64 0.69
C GLY A 91 -8.97 -4.57 0.29
N LEU A 92 -9.11 -4.28 -1.00
CA LEU A 92 -10.16 -3.40 -1.53
C LEU A 92 -11.56 -3.98 -1.27
N GLY A 93 -11.74 -5.29 -1.45
CA GLY A 93 -13.00 -5.98 -1.13
C GLY A 93 -13.36 -5.90 0.35
N LEU A 94 -12.37 -6.02 1.25
CA LEU A 94 -12.55 -5.88 2.69
C LEU A 94 -12.91 -4.44 3.09
N ILE A 95 -12.28 -3.43 2.48
CA ILE A 95 -12.63 -2.01 2.69
C ILE A 95 -14.08 -1.77 2.25
N LEU A 96 -14.45 -2.24 1.06
CA LEU A 96 -15.80 -2.10 0.52
C LEU A 96 -16.82 -2.79 1.42
N TYR A 97 -16.54 -4.01 1.87
CA TYR A 97 -17.39 -4.76 2.78
C TYR A 97 -17.55 -4.03 4.12
N GLY A 98 -16.46 -3.53 4.70
CA GLY A 98 -16.49 -2.76 5.93
C GLY A 98 -17.25 -1.43 5.82
N LEU A 99 -17.33 -0.84 4.63
CA LEU A 99 -18.15 0.34 4.38
C LEU A 99 -19.62 -0.01 4.11
N TRP A 100 -19.88 -1.13 3.43
CA TRP A 100 -21.22 -1.56 3.05
C TRP A 100 -22.03 -2.13 4.21
N VAL A 101 -21.37 -2.78 5.18
CA VAL A 101 -22.07 -3.28 6.38
C VAL A 101 -22.73 -2.08 7.08
N PRO A 102 -24.08 -2.01 7.11
CA PRO A 102 -24.77 -0.88 7.69
C PRO A 102 -24.40 -0.77 9.16
N ARG A 103 -23.91 0.40 9.57
CA ARG A 103 -23.87 0.77 10.98
C ARG A 103 -25.32 0.87 11.43
N ARG A 104 -25.83 -0.23 11.99
CA ARG A 104 -27.11 -0.22 12.71
C ARG A 104 -26.80 0.45 14.04
N ASP A 105 -26.93 1.77 14.03
CA ASP A 105 -27.04 2.59 15.24
C ASP A 105 -28.38 2.27 15.94
#